data_AF-A0A7U9N275-F1
#
_entry.id   AF-A0A7U9N275-F1
#
_cell.length_a   1.000
_cell.length_b   1.000
_cell.length_c   1.000
_cell.angle_alpha   90.00
_cell.angle_beta   90.00
_cell.angle_gamma   90.00
#
_symmetry.space_group_name_H-M   'P 1'
#
loop_
_entity.id
_entity.type
_entity.pdbx_description
1 polymer ?
#
loop_
_entity_poly.entity_id
_entity_poly.type
_entity_poly.pdbx_seq_one_letter_code
_entity_poly.pdbx_strand_id
1 'polypeptide(L)'
;MELYKSMWTQVGERFRDYSDYVIFESGNEELGFRLNDTDIAQDSGTLSDGECYVQTNRINQVFVDTIRATGGNNASRFLLIAGFGTDVRGTCDSRYKMPEDTAADKLLVSVHYYDPSGYCINTSLSKWGTRQEYQAMNDTLAMMERFTRQGYGVVIGEYGVLIEDPERGLKENASEYVRNFLNNCDLYGYCPVLWDCNNLYSRDNCALIDEEMAGLYAAHSLKVQAGQSGEDIAAQAREEMEEALANAREGAGVDEGTAMAWIMFNSSDWSVQYSVGDNYNPESLSAGIVATDVEVTGEGTYTVALDFTGVSGGHALSTGFSALAIANGEKLFPGYYVEIQEILVNGQPYEIKGQPYTCSDDGNVTRVNLYNAWITQVSGGARVRQDDGRELSPRLLDADTLGEVESLSVTFNYVKGP
;
A
#
# COMPACT_ATOMS: atom_id res chain seq x y z
N MET A 1 -9.33 -6.68 25.45
CA MET A 1 -8.12 -7.46 25.80
C MET A 1 -8.45 -8.81 26.45
N GLU A 2 -9.42 -8.92 27.36
CA GLU A 2 -9.76 -10.21 28.01
C GLU A 2 -10.11 -11.33 27.03
N LEU A 3 -10.95 -11.04 26.02
CA LEU A 3 -11.31 -12.02 24.98
C LEU A 3 -10.08 -12.50 24.18
N TYR A 4 -9.20 -11.58 23.80
CA TYR A 4 -7.98 -11.88 23.07
C TYR A 4 -7.04 -12.80 23.87
N LYS A 5 -6.82 -12.51 25.15
CA LYS A 5 -6.05 -13.37 26.07
C LYS A 5 -6.71 -14.74 26.25
N SER A 6 -8.03 -14.77 26.41
CA SER A 6 -8.79 -16.00 26.59
C SER A 6 -8.70 -16.91 25.36
N MET A 7 -8.83 -16.34 24.15
CA MET A 7 -8.64 -17.05 22.90
C MET A 7 -7.23 -17.62 22.79
N TRP A 8 -6.20 -16.79 22.97
CA TRP A 8 -4.81 -17.23 22.85
C TRP A 8 -4.37 -18.21 23.93
N THR A 9 -4.93 -18.12 25.14
CA THR A 9 -4.72 -19.15 26.17
C THR A 9 -5.26 -20.48 25.68
N GLN A 10 -6.52 -20.53 25.20
CA GLN A 10 -7.12 -21.77 24.70
C GLN A 10 -6.34 -22.37 23.52
N VAL A 11 -5.92 -21.53 22.56
CA VAL A 11 -5.07 -21.96 21.43
C VAL A 11 -3.72 -22.49 21.94
N GLY A 12 -3.04 -21.72 22.79
CA GLY A 12 -1.75 -22.11 23.36
C GLY A 12 -1.82 -23.44 24.12
N GLU A 13 -2.83 -23.64 24.95
CA GLU A 13 -3.03 -24.90 25.67
C GLU A 13 -3.33 -26.08 24.74
N ARG A 14 -4.16 -25.87 23.70
CA ARG A 14 -4.55 -26.92 22.75
C ARG A 14 -3.37 -27.43 21.92
N PHE A 15 -2.41 -26.57 21.62
CA PHE A 15 -1.24 -26.87 20.79
C PHE A 15 0.06 -26.93 21.58
N ARG A 16 0.00 -26.92 22.92
CA ARG A 16 1.15 -26.86 23.84
C ARG A 16 2.28 -27.83 23.50
N ASP A 17 1.93 -29.07 23.14
CA ASP A 17 2.91 -30.14 22.92
C ASP A 17 3.24 -30.39 21.43
N TYR A 18 2.72 -29.55 20.52
CA TYR A 18 3.01 -29.65 19.09
C TYR A 18 4.44 -29.16 18.81
N SER A 19 5.08 -29.70 17.77
CA SER A 19 6.44 -29.33 17.36
C SER A 19 6.58 -27.85 16.96
N ASP A 20 7.81 -27.38 16.85
CA ASP A 20 8.14 -25.99 16.47
C ASP A 20 7.75 -25.61 15.03
N TYR A 21 7.32 -26.57 14.19
CA TYR A 21 6.71 -26.31 12.88
C TYR A 21 5.32 -25.66 12.95
N VAL A 22 4.68 -25.66 14.14
CA VAL A 22 3.46 -24.88 14.36
C VAL A 22 3.87 -23.52 14.91
N ILE A 23 3.58 -22.46 14.14
CA ILE A 23 3.84 -21.06 14.49
C ILE A 23 2.50 -20.40 14.74
N PHE A 24 2.45 -19.50 15.73
CA PHE A 24 1.27 -18.67 15.99
C PHE A 24 1.56 -17.24 15.56
N GLU A 25 0.62 -16.63 14.86
CA GLU A 25 0.66 -15.23 14.47
C GLU A 25 -0.24 -14.39 15.37
N SER A 26 0.26 -13.26 15.90
CA SER A 26 -0.49 -12.45 16.87
C SER A 26 -1.83 -11.91 16.34
N GLY A 27 -1.90 -11.62 15.03
CA GLY A 27 -3.10 -11.18 14.33
C GLY A 27 -2.81 -11.03 12.84
N ASN A 28 -3.84 -10.87 12.04
CA ASN A 28 -3.70 -10.57 10.61
C ASN A 28 -3.54 -9.04 10.41
N GLU A 29 -4.30 -8.46 9.49
CA GLU A 29 -4.27 -7.05 9.09
C GLU A 29 -4.91 -6.05 10.07
N GLU A 30 -5.56 -6.54 11.13
CA GLU A 30 -6.37 -5.70 12.03
C GLU A 30 -5.53 -4.84 12.99
N LEU A 31 -4.26 -5.20 13.19
CA LEU A 31 -3.37 -4.53 14.15
C LEU A 31 -2.70 -3.31 13.53
N GLY A 32 -3.46 -2.23 13.37
CA GLY A 32 -2.99 -0.97 12.81
C GLY A 32 -4.07 0.11 12.87
N PHE A 33 -4.30 0.80 11.76
CA PHE A 33 -5.39 1.77 11.66
C PHE A 33 -6.79 1.14 11.76
N ARG A 34 -6.91 -0.14 11.39
CA ARG A 34 -8.15 -0.93 11.50
C ARG A 34 -8.64 -1.16 12.92
N LEU A 35 -7.85 -0.78 13.94
CA LEU A 35 -8.32 -0.68 15.33
C LEU A 35 -9.46 0.36 15.51
N ASN A 36 -9.65 1.25 14.53
CA ASN A 36 -10.72 2.22 14.48
C ASN A 36 -11.86 1.84 13.50
N ASP A 37 -11.79 0.68 12.84
CA ASP A 37 -12.79 0.25 11.87
C ASP A 37 -14.16 0.06 12.53
N THR A 38 -15.21 0.72 12.02
CA THR A 38 -16.56 0.70 12.61
C THR A 38 -17.54 -0.24 11.89
N ASP A 39 -17.10 -0.89 10.81
CA ASP A 39 -17.87 -1.84 10.01
C ASP A 39 -18.10 -3.18 10.73
N ILE A 40 -17.17 -3.58 11.61
CA ILE A 40 -17.27 -4.80 12.42
C ILE A 40 -17.93 -4.54 13.79
N ALA A 41 -17.65 -3.40 14.42
CA ALA A 41 -18.17 -3.04 15.74
C ALA A 41 -18.48 -1.54 15.84
N GLN A 42 -19.67 -1.21 16.35
CA GLN A 42 -20.09 0.19 16.50
C GLN A 42 -19.37 0.93 17.64
N ASP A 43 -18.74 0.20 18.55
CA ASP A 43 -17.98 0.70 19.70
C ASP A 43 -16.46 0.61 19.49
N SER A 44 -16.01 0.68 18.23
CA SER A 44 -14.58 0.67 17.85
C SER A 44 -13.78 1.87 18.37
N GLY A 45 -12.47 1.78 18.23
CA GLY A 45 -11.54 2.82 18.67
C GLY A 45 -11.76 4.16 17.94
N THR A 46 -11.39 5.24 18.63
CA THR A 46 -11.21 6.58 18.03
C THR A 46 -9.79 7.06 18.32
N LEU A 47 -8.82 6.19 18.01
CA LEU A 47 -7.40 6.39 18.31
C LEU A 47 -6.77 7.30 17.25
N SER A 48 -5.92 8.23 17.68
CA SER A 48 -5.00 8.91 16.76
C SER A 48 -3.97 7.93 16.17
N ASP A 49 -3.30 8.32 15.08
CA ASP A 49 -2.26 7.50 14.44
C ASP A 49 -1.22 6.97 15.44
N GLY A 50 -0.73 7.85 16.33
CA GLY A 50 0.24 7.48 17.35
C GLY A 50 -0.33 6.49 18.38
N GLU A 51 -1.60 6.63 18.74
CA GLU A 51 -2.25 5.72 19.68
C GLU A 51 -2.50 4.33 19.06
N CYS A 52 -2.74 4.25 17.74
CA CYS A 52 -2.81 2.97 17.03
C CYS A 52 -1.49 2.18 17.15
N TYR A 53 -0.33 2.84 17.00
CA TYR A 53 0.97 2.19 17.21
C TYR A 53 1.14 1.70 18.66
N VAL A 54 0.74 2.52 19.64
CA VAL A 54 0.81 2.15 21.06
C VAL A 54 -0.06 0.92 21.34
N GLN A 55 -1.29 0.86 20.82
CA GLN A 55 -2.16 -0.30 21.02
C GLN A 55 -1.65 -1.54 20.27
N THR A 56 -1.15 -1.39 19.05
CA THR A 56 -0.54 -2.49 18.27
C THR A 56 0.62 -3.13 19.02
N ASN A 57 1.59 -2.33 19.49
CA ASN A 57 2.72 -2.82 20.28
C ASN A 57 2.25 -3.54 21.57
N ARG A 58 1.23 -2.98 22.24
CA ARG A 58 0.65 -3.57 23.46
C ARG A 58 -0.04 -4.91 23.19
N ILE A 59 -0.80 -5.02 22.12
CA ILE A 59 -1.49 -6.26 21.73
C ILE A 59 -0.45 -7.35 21.42
N ASN A 60 0.57 -7.02 20.63
CA ASN A 60 1.67 -7.93 20.31
C ASN A 60 2.44 -8.40 21.56
N GLN A 61 2.72 -7.52 22.54
CA GLN A 61 3.34 -7.93 23.79
C GLN A 61 2.44 -8.89 24.59
N VAL A 62 1.14 -8.56 24.70
CA VAL A 62 0.18 -9.42 25.42
C VAL A 62 0.10 -10.80 24.79
N PHE A 63 0.17 -10.90 23.46
CA PHE A 63 0.22 -12.17 22.76
C PHE A 63 1.42 -13.02 23.17
N VAL A 64 2.63 -12.45 23.10
CA VAL A 64 3.86 -13.16 23.49
C VAL A 64 3.78 -13.63 24.93
N ASP A 65 3.44 -12.75 25.87
CA ASP A 65 3.32 -13.08 27.29
C ASP A 65 2.30 -14.20 27.53
N THR A 66 1.15 -14.13 26.85
CA THR A 66 0.07 -15.12 26.98
C THR A 66 0.53 -16.49 26.49
N ILE A 67 1.16 -16.57 25.33
CA ILE A 67 1.64 -17.85 24.79
C ILE A 67 2.76 -18.43 25.66
N ARG A 68 3.74 -17.62 26.08
CA ARG A 68 4.84 -18.09 26.93
C ARG A 68 4.33 -18.62 28.28
N ALA A 69 3.32 -17.98 28.86
CA ALA A 69 2.70 -18.41 30.12
C ALA A 69 2.03 -19.81 30.04
N THR A 70 1.67 -20.28 28.84
CA THR A 70 1.07 -21.62 28.69
C THR A 70 2.10 -22.77 28.80
N GLY A 71 3.41 -22.48 28.79
CA GLY A 71 4.48 -23.46 29.03
C GLY A 71 4.58 -24.57 27.97
N GLY A 72 5.25 -25.68 28.31
CA GLY A 72 5.54 -26.75 27.35
C GLY A 72 6.40 -26.27 26.18
N ASN A 73 6.13 -26.72 24.95
CA ASN A 73 6.89 -26.25 23.78
C ASN A 73 6.63 -24.77 23.48
N ASN A 74 5.52 -24.19 23.97
CA ASN A 74 5.24 -22.77 23.80
C ASN A 74 6.22 -21.86 24.53
N ALA A 75 7.01 -22.37 25.49
CA ALA A 75 8.09 -21.61 26.12
C ALA A 75 9.24 -21.29 25.14
N SER A 76 9.35 -22.00 24.01
CA SER A 76 10.39 -21.78 22.99
C SER A 76 9.87 -21.83 21.54
N ARG A 77 8.54 -21.90 21.35
CA ARG A 77 7.89 -21.88 20.02
C ARG A 77 8.18 -20.57 19.30
N PHE A 78 8.47 -20.64 18.00
CA PHE A 78 8.52 -19.45 17.15
C PHE A 78 7.16 -18.73 17.13
N LEU A 79 7.16 -17.42 17.33
CA LEU A 79 5.97 -16.59 17.27
C LEU A 79 6.11 -15.59 16.13
N LEU A 80 5.08 -15.51 15.29
CA LEU A 80 4.98 -14.55 14.23
C LEU A 80 4.23 -13.31 14.76
N ILE A 81 4.88 -12.16 14.65
CA ILE A 81 4.37 -10.90 15.18
C ILE A 81 3.84 -10.08 14.02
N ALA A 82 2.55 -9.80 14.03
CA ALA A 82 1.93 -8.94 13.03
C ALA A 82 2.63 -7.57 13.02
N GLY A 83 3.07 -7.17 11.83
CA GLY A 83 3.45 -5.79 11.52
C GLY A 83 2.28 -4.83 11.69
N PHE A 84 2.56 -3.53 11.64
CA PHE A 84 1.51 -2.52 11.75
C PHE A 84 0.62 -2.55 10.49
N GLY A 85 -0.61 -3.04 10.64
CA GLY A 85 -1.54 -3.31 9.54
C GLY A 85 -1.01 -4.34 8.54
N THR A 86 0.01 -5.11 8.93
CA THR A 86 0.89 -5.88 8.03
C THR A 86 1.50 -5.08 6.86
N ASP A 87 1.46 -3.74 6.91
CA ASP A 87 2.07 -2.88 5.90
C ASP A 87 3.58 -2.75 6.14
N VAL A 88 4.36 -2.81 5.07
CA VAL A 88 5.83 -2.73 5.14
C VAL A 88 6.29 -1.39 5.71
N ARG A 89 5.72 -0.28 5.26
CA ARG A 89 6.16 1.07 5.66
C ARG A 89 5.75 1.36 7.10
N GLY A 90 4.52 1.04 7.47
CA GLY A 90 4.01 1.17 8.84
C GLY A 90 4.79 0.30 9.82
N THR A 91 5.15 -0.92 9.43
CA THR A 91 5.99 -1.81 10.25
C THR A 91 7.44 -1.28 10.37
N CYS A 92 7.93 -0.60 9.34
CA CYS A 92 9.23 0.07 9.36
C CYS A 92 9.27 1.40 10.13
N ASP A 93 8.11 1.96 10.49
CA ASP A 93 8.02 3.16 11.32
C ASP A 93 8.73 2.97 12.66
N SER A 94 9.39 4.03 13.13
CA SER A 94 10.10 4.03 14.41
C SER A 94 9.20 3.78 15.63
N ARG A 95 7.89 4.05 15.51
CA ARG A 95 6.88 3.85 16.56
C ARG A 95 6.51 2.37 16.73
N TYR A 96 6.63 1.54 15.68
CA TYR A 96 6.45 0.10 15.78
C TYR A 96 7.62 -0.53 16.53
N LYS A 97 7.33 -1.46 17.45
CA LYS A 97 8.33 -2.17 18.26
C LYS A 97 8.02 -3.66 18.28
N MET A 98 9.05 -4.47 18.03
CA MET A 98 9.00 -5.91 18.33
C MET A 98 8.82 -6.11 19.85
N PRO A 99 8.00 -7.08 20.29
CA PRO A 99 7.84 -7.42 21.69
C PRO A 99 9.13 -7.86 22.37
N GLU A 100 9.18 -7.72 23.70
CA GLU A 100 10.15 -8.44 24.51
C GLU A 100 9.73 -9.90 24.64
N ASP A 101 10.69 -10.82 24.55
CA ASP A 101 10.46 -12.26 24.69
C ASP A 101 11.40 -12.86 25.73
N THR A 102 10.87 -13.81 26.50
CA THR A 102 11.65 -14.63 27.43
C THR A 102 12.41 -15.74 26.71
N ALA A 103 11.99 -16.12 25.50
CA ALA A 103 12.69 -17.05 24.63
C ALA A 103 13.68 -16.31 23.72
N ALA A 104 14.93 -16.77 23.66
CA ALA A 104 15.94 -16.20 22.80
C ALA A 104 15.70 -16.55 21.32
N ASP A 105 15.74 -15.54 20.45
CA ASP A 105 15.71 -15.68 18.99
C ASP A 105 14.49 -16.46 18.45
N LYS A 106 13.30 -16.22 19.04
CA LYS A 106 12.03 -16.90 18.70
C LYS A 106 10.93 -16.01 18.13
N LEU A 107 11.21 -14.75 17.80
CA LEU A 107 10.25 -13.87 17.16
C LEU A 107 10.53 -13.73 15.66
N LEU A 108 9.46 -13.73 14.87
CA LEU A 108 9.43 -13.42 13.45
C LEU A 108 8.51 -12.21 13.25
N VAL A 109 8.72 -11.41 12.20
CA VAL A 109 7.82 -10.30 11.83
C VAL A 109 7.01 -10.68 10.59
N SER A 110 5.71 -10.36 10.60
CA SER A 110 4.77 -10.59 9.50
C SER A 110 4.42 -9.29 8.80
N VAL A 111 4.50 -9.27 7.48
CA VAL A 111 3.97 -8.20 6.62
C VAL A 111 3.34 -8.82 5.37
N HIS A 112 2.45 -8.11 4.70
CA HIS A 112 1.84 -8.51 3.43
C HIS A 112 2.36 -7.60 2.31
N TYR A 113 2.29 -8.07 1.06
CA TYR A 113 2.72 -7.27 -0.09
C TYR A 113 1.81 -7.44 -1.31
N TYR A 114 1.10 -6.36 -1.65
CA TYR A 114 0.19 -6.28 -2.79
C TYR A 114 0.32 -4.95 -3.54
N ASP A 115 1.43 -4.23 -3.40
CA ASP A 115 1.63 -2.97 -4.11
C ASP A 115 2.02 -3.26 -5.58
N PRO A 116 1.44 -2.55 -6.57
CA PRO A 116 0.30 -1.63 -6.43
C PRO A 116 -1.03 -2.40 -6.30
N SER A 117 -1.84 -2.04 -5.30
CA SER A 117 -3.10 -2.75 -5.00
C SER A 117 -4.09 -2.74 -6.17
N GLY A 118 -4.05 -1.70 -7.00
CA GLY A 118 -4.82 -1.59 -8.22
C GLY A 118 -4.51 -2.66 -9.28
N TYR A 119 -3.32 -3.25 -9.23
CA TYR A 119 -2.90 -4.36 -10.10
C TYR A 119 -3.03 -5.71 -9.39
N CYS A 120 -2.71 -5.76 -8.11
CA CYS A 120 -2.64 -7.02 -7.37
C CYS A 120 -3.98 -7.48 -6.81
N ILE A 121 -4.82 -6.55 -6.33
CA ILE A 121 -6.05 -6.86 -5.57
C ILE A 121 -7.31 -6.59 -6.38
N ASN A 122 -7.36 -5.45 -7.09
CA ASN A 122 -8.55 -5.01 -7.82
C ASN A 122 -8.27 -4.82 -9.33
N THR A 123 -9.32 -4.49 -10.11
CA THR A 123 -9.26 -4.41 -11.58
C THR A 123 -8.86 -3.03 -12.11
N SER A 124 -8.54 -2.07 -11.25
CA SER A 124 -8.31 -0.68 -11.67
C SER A 124 -7.06 -0.52 -12.53
N LEU A 125 -6.07 -1.42 -12.41
CA LEU A 125 -4.88 -1.50 -13.26
C LEU A 125 -4.78 -2.86 -13.95
N SER A 126 -4.45 -2.84 -15.25
CA SER A 126 -4.32 -4.05 -16.07
C SER A 126 -2.87 -4.44 -16.37
N LYS A 127 -1.90 -3.58 -16.02
CA LYS A 127 -0.49 -3.74 -16.37
C LYS A 127 0.41 -3.36 -15.20
N TRP A 128 1.63 -3.88 -15.26
CA TRP A 128 2.77 -3.58 -14.40
C TRP A 128 4.05 -3.75 -15.24
N GLY A 129 5.22 -3.38 -14.74
CA GLY A 129 6.52 -3.72 -15.33
C GLY A 129 7.29 -2.53 -15.93
N THR A 130 6.93 -1.31 -15.58
CA THR A 130 7.80 -0.14 -15.81
C THR A 130 9.00 -0.15 -14.87
N ARG A 131 10.10 0.51 -15.26
CA ARG A 131 11.29 0.71 -14.41
C ARG A 131 10.91 1.27 -13.03
N GLN A 132 9.98 2.22 -12.98
CA GLN A 132 9.49 2.84 -11.75
C GLN A 132 8.78 1.83 -10.83
N GLU A 133 7.97 0.93 -11.39
CA GLU A 133 7.26 -0.09 -10.61
C GLU A 133 8.20 -1.18 -10.07
N TYR A 134 9.20 -1.59 -10.85
CA TYR A 134 10.28 -2.47 -10.36
C TYR A 134 11.04 -1.82 -9.20
N GLN A 135 11.43 -0.55 -9.34
CA GLN A 135 12.11 0.21 -8.28
C GLN A 135 11.24 0.33 -7.03
N ALA A 136 9.96 0.69 -7.18
CA ALA A 136 9.05 0.82 -6.06
C ALA A 136 8.91 -0.48 -5.25
N MET A 137 8.83 -1.63 -5.93
CA MET A 137 8.81 -2.94 -5.28
C MET A 137 10.12 -3.23 -4.55
N ASN A 138 11.25 -3.05 -5.23
CA ASN A 138 12.57 -3.34 -4.68
C ASN A 138 12.88 -2.47 -3.45
N ASP A 139 12.62 -1.16 -3.55
CA ASP A 139 12.88 -0.20 -2.48
C ASP A 139 12.00 -0.49 -1.25
N THR A 140 10.73 -0.85 -1.47
CA THR A 140 9.81 -1.16 -0.37
C THR A 140 10.25 -2.43 0.36
N LEU A 141 10.52 -3.52 -0.38
CA LEU A 141 10.91 -4.79 0.23
C LEU A 141 12.29 -4.69 0.93
N ALA A 142 13.22 -3.90 0.39
CA ALA A 142 14.51 -3.64 1.01
C ALA A 142 14.41 -3.04 2.44
N MET A 143 13.34 -2.29 2.74
CA MET A 143 13.14 -1.71 4.08
C MET A 143 13.08 -2.77 5.18
N MET A 144 12.60 -3.98 4.86
CA MET A 144 12.45 -5.08 5.82
C MET A 144 13.79 -5.68 6.27
N GLU A 145 14.90 -5.40 5.57
CA GLU A 145 16.25 -5.82 5.97
C GLU A 145 16.62 -5.28 7.37
N ARG A 146 15.97 -4.20 7.82
CA ARG A 146 16.13 -3.70 9.19
C ARG A 146 15.85 -4.77 10.25
N PHE A 147 14.90 -5.69 9.99
CA PHE A 147 14.49 -6.71 10.94
C PHE A 147 15.44 -7.91 10.92
N THR A 148 15.87 -8.35 9.73
CA THR A 148 16.87 -9.42 9.60
C THR A 148 18.22 -9.01 10.19
N ARG A 149 18.64 -7.75 10.03
CA ARG A 149 19.83 -7.20 10.71
C ARG A 149 19.71 -7.15 12.24
N GLN A 150 18.49 -7.12 12.77
CA GLN A 150 18.21 -7.21 14.21
C GLN A 150 18.07 -8.66 14.70
N GLY A 151 18.18 -9.66 13.81
CA GLY A 151 18.06 -11.08 14.14
C GLY A 151 16.64 -11.65 14.05
N TYR A 152 15.66 -10.87 13.58
CA TYR A 152 14.29 -11.34 13.36
C TYR A 152 14.14 -11.92 11.95
N GLY A 153 13.53 -13.09 11.83
CA GLY A 153 13.09 -13.59 10.52
C GLY A 153 11.90 -12.77 10.00
N VAL A 154 11.83 -12.58 8.69
CA VAL A 154 10.72 -11.87 8.02
C VAL A 154 9.89 -12.89 7.25
N VAL A 155 8.59 -12.90 7.51
CA VAL A 155 7.60 -13.66 6.74
C VAL A 155 6.74 -12.66 5.98
N ILE A 156 6.71 -12.78 4.66
CA ILE A 156 5.70 -12.09 3.85
C ILE A 156 4.46 -12.99 3.87
N GLY A 157 3.58 -12.77 4.85
CA GLY A 157 2.47 -13.66 5.21
C GLY A 157 1.43 -13.81 4.10
N GLU A 158 1.32 -12.79 3.26
CA GLU A 158 0.50 -12.81 2.06
C GLU A 158 1.15 -11.99 0.94
N TYR A 159 1.06 -12.51 -0.28
CA TYR A 159 1.31 -11.78 -1.51
C TYR A 159 0.54 -12.44 -2.66
N GLY A 160 0.37 -11.72 -3.77
CA GLY A 160 -0.11 -12.32 -5.00
C GLY A 160 -0.62 -11.31 -6.02
N VAL A 161 -0.95 -11.83 -7.20
CA VAL A 161 -1.79 -11.14 -8.20
C VAL A 161 -3.10 -11.92 -8.25
N LEU A 162 -4.17 -11.32 -7.74
CA LEU A 162 -5.46 -11.99 -7.61
C LEU A 162 -6.12 -12.16 -8.98
N ILE A 163 -6.72 -13.33 -9.17
CA ILE A 163 -7.66 -13.59 -10.26
C ILE A 163 -9.04 -13.16 -9.77
N GLU A 164 -9.43 -11.96 -10.16
CA GLU A 164 -10.68 -11.32 -9.71
C GLU A 164 -11.87 -11.71 -10.59
N ASP A 165 -11.63 -11.92 -11.87
CA ASP A 165 -12.61 -12.39 -12.85
C ASP A 165 -12.11 -13.72 -13.44
N PRO A 166 -12.71 -14.86 -13.07
CA PRO A 166 -12.34 -16.17 -13.61
C PRO A 166 -12.45 -16.27 -15.14
N GLU A 167 -13.27 -15.43 -15.79
CA GLU A 167 -13.37 -15.39 -17.25
C GLU A 167 -12.17 -14.67 -17.90
N ARG A 168 -11.58 -13.69 -17.20
CA ARG A 168 -10.36 -13.00 -17.64
C ARG A 168 -9.10 -13.77 -17.27
N GLY A 169 -9.14 -14.53 -16.18
CA GLY A 169 -7.99 -15.29 -15.69
C GLY A 169 -6.90 -14.41 -15.10
N LEU A 170 -5.67 -14.93 -15.05
CA LEU A 170 -4.50 -14.23 -14.52
C LEU A 170 -4.06 -13.12 -15.48
N LYS A 171 -3.59 -11.99 -14.92
CA LYS A 171 -3.06 -10.86 -15.71
C LYS A 171 -1.81 -11.30 -16.49
N GLU A 172 -1.68 -10.85 -17.74
CA GLU A 172 -0.69 -11.36 -18.72
C GLU A 172 0.76 -11.32 -18.19
N ASN A 173 1.13 -10.28 -17.45
CA ASN A 173 2.48 -10.09 -16.91
C ASN A 173 2.58 -10.37 -15.40
N ALA A 174 1.67 -11.17 -14.84
CA ALA A 174 1.68 -11.53 -13.42
C ALA A 174 2.93 -12.33 -13.02
N SER A 175 3.42 -13.18 -13.92
CA SER A 175 4.66 -13.96 -13.72
C SER A 175 5.89 -13.08 -13.56
N GLU A 176 5.98 -11.96 -14.28
CA GLU A 176 7.05 -10.96 -14.15
C GLU A 176 7.02 -10.29 -12.77
N TYR A 177 5.83 -9.86 -12.34
CA TYR A 177 5.62 -9.28 -11.00
C TYR A 177 6.07 -10.26 -9.90
N VAL A 178 5.57 -11.50 -9.96
CA VAL A 178 5.85 -12.50 -8.92
C VAL A 178 7.31 -12.91 -8.95
N ARG A 179 7.95 -13.01 -10.12
CA ARG A 179 9.39 -13.29 -10.23
C ARG A 179 10.22 -12.22 -9.53
N ASN A 180 9.96 -10.94 -9.78
CA ASN A 180 10.71 -9.86 -9.12
C ASN A 180 10.47 -9.85 -7.60
N PHE A 181 9.25 -10.13 -7.16
CA PHE A 181 8.91 -10.27 -5.74
C PHE A 181 9.67 -11.44 -5.07
N LEU A 182 9.69 -12.62 -5.70
CA LEU A 182 10.40 -13.79 -5.18
C LEU A 182 11.91 -13.55 -5.17
N ASN A 183 12.47 -12.86 -6.17
CA ASN A 183 13.87 -12.50 -6.18
C ASN A 183 14.23 -11.53 -5.04
N ASN A 184 13.35 -10.59 -4.69
CA ASN A 184 13.54 -9.80 -3.46
C ASN A 184 13.54 -10.69 -2.20
N CYS A 185 12.65 -11.67 -2.13
CA CYS A 185 12.62 -12.59 -0.98
C CYS A 185 13.90 -13.42 -0.89
N ASP A 186 14.39 -13.94 -2.00
CA ASP A 186 15.65 -14.69 -2.09
C ASP A 186 16.87 -13.81 -1.77
N LEU A 187 16.87 -12.55 -2.23
CA LEU A 187 17.92 -11.57 -1.97
C LEU A 187 18.09 -11.25 -0.47
N TYR A 188 16.98 -11.13 0.25
CA TYR A 188 16.98 -10.70 1.65
C TYR A 188 16.69 -11.83 2.66
N GLY A 189 16.42 -13.04 2.18
CA GLY A 189 16.12 -14.21 3.01
C GLY A 189 14.73 -14.15 3.66
N TYR A 190 13.74 -13.61 2.97
CA TYR A 190 12.35 -13.56 3.44
C TYR A 190 11.61 -14.85 3.10
N CYS A 191 10.62 -15.22 3.92
CA CYS A 191 9.74 -16.35 3.65
C CYS A 191 8.43 -15.86 3.01
N PRO A 192 8.22 -16.04 1.69
CA PRO A 192 6.98 -15.64 1.04
C PRO A 192 5.90 -16.71 1.15
N VAL A 193 4.68 -16.31 1.53
CA VAL A 193 3.51 -17.19 1.61
C VAL A 193 2.44 -16.69 0.64
N LEU A 194 2.18 -17.47 -0.41
CA LEU A 194 1.22 -17.13 -1.46
C LEU A 194 -0.20 -17.11 -0.89
N TRP A 195 -0.92 -16.02 -1.13
CA TRP A 195 -2.35 -15.99 -0.87
C TRP A 195 -3.12 -16.68 -2.00
N ASP A 196 -3.86 -17.73 -1.66
CA ASP A 196 -4.65 -18.51 -2.63
C ASP A 196 -6.02 -18.92 -2.05
N CYS A 197 -7.06 -18.30 -2.61
CA CYS A 197 -8.45 -18.58 -2.29
C CYS A 197 -9.11 -19.58 -3.24
N ASN A 198 -8.35 -20.57 -3.72
CA ASN A 198 -8.75 -21.56 -4.74
C ASN A 198 -8.99 -20.93 -6.12
N ASN A 199 -8.11 -20.00 -6.51
CA ASN A 199 -8.18 -19.34 -7.82
C ASN A 199 -6.92 -19.60 -8.67
N LEU A 200 -5.73 -19.62 -8.08
CA LEU A 200 -4.50 -19.96 -8.80
C LEU A 200 -4.17 -21.47 -8.68
N TYR A 201 -4.38 -22.08 -7.52
CA TYR A 201 -4.26 -23.51 -7.29
C TYR A 201 -5.65 -24.17 -7.29
N SER A 202 -5.88 -25.04 -8.28
CA SER A 202 -7.08 -25.88 -8.33
C SER A 202 -6.97 -26.99 -7.28
N ARG A 203 -7.82 -26.93 -6.25
CA ARG A 203 -7.90 -28.00 -5.24
C ARG A 203 -8.50 -29.30 -5.77
N ASP A 204 -9.27 -29.24 -6.86
CA ASP A 204 -9.84 -30.43 -7.53
C ASP A 204 -8.78 -31.17 -8.35
N ASN A 205 -7.98 -30.43 -9.11
CA ASN A 205 -6.94 -31.01 -9.97
C ASN A 205 -5.58 -31.15 -9.26
N CYS A 206 -5.45 -30.59 -8.06
CA CYS A 206 -4.20 -30.51 -7.29
C CYS A 206 -3.03 -29.92 -8.10
N ALA A 207 -3.30 -28.84 -8.82
CA ALA A 207 -2.32 -28.18 -9.69
C ALA A 207 -2.59 -26.67 -9.79
N LEU A 208 -1.54 -25.90 -10.07
CA LEU A 208 -1.68 -24.51 -10.49
C LEU A 208 -2.34 -24.46 -11.86
N ILE A 209 -3.27 -23.53 -12.06
CA ILE A 209 -4.02 -23.40 -13.31
C ILE A 209 -3.24 -22.68 -14.42
N ASP A 210 -2.18 -21.95 -14.05
CA ASP A 210 -1.30 -21.23 -14.94
C ASP A 210 0.07 -21.93 -15.03
N GLU A 211 0.48 -22.31 -16.25
CA GLU A 211 1.71 -23.08 -16.48
C GLU A 211 2.98 -22.27 -16.21
N GLU A 212 2.96 -20.95 -16.47
CA GLU A 212 4.14 -20.10 -16.28
C GLU A 212 4.40 -19.89 -14.78
N MET A 213 3.35 -19.59 -14.01
CA MET A 213 3.41 -19.52 -12.56
C MET A 213 3.82 -20.85 -11.94
N ALA A 214 3.33 -21.98 -12.48
CA ALA A 214 3.77 -23.31 -12.03
C ALA A 214 5.27 -23.53 -12.25
N GLY A 215 5.77 -23.13 -13.41
CA GLY A 215 7.20 -23.18 -13.74
C GLY A 215 8.03 -22.30 -12.80
N LEU A 216 7.56 -21.08 -12.52
CA LEU A 216 8.21 -20.15 -11.60
C LEU A 216 8.33 -20.75 -10.19
N TYR A 217 7.24 -21.21 -9.59
CA TYR A 217 7.29 -21.81 -8.24
C TYR A 217 8.11 -23.10 -8.18
N ALA A 218 8.08 -23.91 -9.25
CA ALA A 218 8.92 -25.10 -9.31
C ALA A 218 10.42 -24.75 -9.31
N ALA A 219 10.81 -23.66 -10.01
CA ALA A 219 12.18 -23.17 -10.05
C ALA A 219 12.67 -22.64 -8.68
N HIS A 220 11.78 -22.01 -7.90
CA HIS A 220 12.09 -21.57 -6.52
C HIS A 220 11.88 -22.67 -5.45
N SER A 221 11.65 -23.92 -5.84
CA SER A 221 11.41 -24.98 -4.85
C SER A 221 12.67 -25.32 -4.05
N LEU A 222 12.49 -25.69 -2.78
CA LEU A 222 13.58 -26.16 -1.91
C LEU A 222 14.40 -27.29 -2.56
N LYS A 223 13.77 -28.14 -3.39
CA LYS A 223 14.44 -29.22 -4.09
C LYS A 223 15.43 -28.70 -5.14
N VAL A 224 15.08 -27.65 -5.86
CA VAL A 224 15.95 -27.02 -6.88
C VAL A 224 17.09 -26.26 -6.20
N GLN A 225 16.77 -25.53 -5.13
CA GLN A 225 17.75 -24.77 -4.36
C GLN A 225 18.61 -25.65 -3.44
N ALA A 226 18.31 -26.95 -3.31
CA ALA A 226 19.04 -27.86 -2.45
C ALA A 226 20.52 -27.96 -2.84
N GLY A 227 21.40 -27.43 -1.99
CA GLY A 227 22.84 -27.45 -2.19
C GLY A 227 23.44 -26.13 -2.67
N GLN A 228 22.61 -25.13 -2.99
CA GLN A 228 23.07 -23.75 -3.14
C GLN A 228 23.27 -23.12 -1.75
N SER A 229 24.27 -22.26 -1.62
CA SER A 229 24.38 -21.42 -0.42
C SER A 229 23.35 -20.28 -0.50
N GLY A 230 22.96 -19.74 0.66
CA GLY A 230 22.10 -18.53 0.67
C GLY A 230 22.77 -17.34 -0.03
N GLU A 231 24.11 -17.26 -0.03
CA GLU A 231 24.86 -16.24 -0.76
C GLU A 231 24.73 -16.41 -2.28
N ASP A 232 24.78 -17.65 -2.78
CA ASP A 232 24.61 -17.93 -4.22
C ASP A 232 23.18 -17.62 -4.68
N ILE A 233 22.18 -17.99 -3.87
CA ILE A 233 20.76 -17.69 -4.14
C ILE A 233 20.55 -16.18 -4.20
N ALA A 234 21.04 -15.44 -3.21
CA ALA A 234 20.91 -13.99 -3.17
C ALA A 234 21.69 -13.29 -4.30
N ALA A 235 22.85 -13.83 -4.70
CA ALA A 235 23.63 -13.30 -5.82
C ALA A 235 22.90 -13.50 -7.16
N GLN A 236 22.33 -14.69 -7.39
CA GLN A 236 21.52 -14.96 -8.58
C GLN A 236 20.28 -14.06 -8.63
N ALA A 237 19.55 -13.96 -7.52
CA ALA A 237 18.36 -13.11 -7.45
C ALA A 237 18.69 -11.64 -7.76
N ARG A 238 19.82 -11.14 -7.27
CA ARG A 238 20.31 -9.79 -7.59
C ARG A 238 20.60 -9.60 -9.08
N GLU A 239 21.30 -10.54 -9.70
CA GLU A 239 21.61 -10.50 -11.13
C GLU A 239 20.32 -10.45 -11.97
N GLU A 240 19.36 -11.32 -11.65
CA GLU A 240 18.05 -11.37 -12.33
C GLU A 240 17.24 -10.08 -12.13
N MET A 241 17.26 -9.51 -10.92
CA MET A 241 16.60 -8.22 -10.64
C MET A 241 17.25 -7.06 -11.40
N GLU A 242 18.59 -7.01 -11.47
CA GLU A 242 19.32 -6.00 -12.23
C GLU A 242 19.06 -6.12 -13.73
N GLU A 243 19.01 -7.34 -14.27
CA GLU A 243 18.65 -7.60 -15.66
C GLU A 243 17.19 -7.21 -15.96
N ALA A 244 16.25 -7.61 -15.10
CA ALA A 244 14.85 -7.27 -15.24
C ALA A 244 14.65 -5.74 -15.22
N LEU A 245 15.30 -5.05 -14.29
CA LEU A 245 15.26 -3.59 -14.22
C LEU A 245 15.92 -2.92 -15.42
N ALA A 246 17.01 -3.48 -15.96
CA ALA A 246 17.66 -2.95 -17.16
C ALA A 246 16.77 -3.09 -18.41
N ASN A 247 16.03 -4.20 -18.52
CA ASN A 247 15.13 -4.52 -19.62
C ASN A 247 13.73 -3.91 -19.47
N ALA A 248 13.35 -3.49 -18.26
CA ALA A 248 12.07 -2.84 -17.99
C ALA A 248 11.91 -1.59 -18.87
N ARG A 249 10.71 -1.42 -19.42
CA ARG A 249 10.37 -0.21 -20.18
C ARG A 249 10.40 0.99 -19.25
N GLU A 250 10.83 2.14 -19.76
CA GLU A 250 10.61 3.39 -19.04
C GLU A 250 9.10 3.62 -18.86
N GLY A 251 8.71 4.06 -17.67
CA GLY A 251 7.36 4.57 -17.44
C GLY A 251 7.23 5.98 -18.00
N ALA A 252 6.01 6.42 -18.27
CA ALA A 252 5.77 7.76 -18.82
C ALA A 252 6.25 8.88 -17.87
N GLY A 253 6.16 8.67 -16.55
CA GLY A 253 6.82 9.45 -15.49
C GLY A 253 6.83 10.98 -15.67
N VAL A 254 7.74 11.65 -14.96
CA VAL A 254 8.09 13.06 -15.20
C VAL A 254 9.57 13.26 -14.91
N ASP A 255 10.23 14.02 -15.79
CA ASP A 255 11.65 14.38 -15.62
C ASP A 255 11.87 15.25 -14.37
N GLU A 256 13.04 15.13 -13.73
CA GLU A 256 13.39 15.88 -12.51
C GLU A 256 13.32 17.41 -12.67
N GLY A 257 13.46 17.91 -13.91
CA GLY A 257 13.41 19.33 -14.25
C GLY A 257 12.00 19.87 -14.54
N THR A 258 10.98 19.02 -14.51
CA THR A 258 9.61 19.36 -14.90
C THR A 258 8.69 19.22 -13.70
N ALA A 259 7.86 20.24 -13.44
CA ALA A 259 6.76 20.12 -12.50
C ALA A 259 5.48 19.80 -13.25
N MET A 260 4.85 18.66 -12.95
CA MET A 260 3.63 18.22 -13.61
C MET A 260 2.48 18.20 -12.62
N ALA A 261 1.39 18.90 -12.94
CA ALA A 261 0.16 18.91 -12.15
C ALA A 261 -0.83 17.86 -12.67
N TRP A 262 -1.44 17.10 -11.77
CA TRP A 262 -2.48 16.11 -12.08
C TRP A 262 -3.48 15.95 -10.93
N ILE A 263 -4.56 15.24 -11.19
CA ILE A 263 -5.53 14.80 -10.17
C ILE A 263 -5.23 13.34 -9.82
N MET A 264 -4.86 13.02 -8.58
CA MET A 264 -4.94 11.64 -8.08
C MET A 264 -6.41 11.27 -7.89
N PHE A 265 -6.80 10.06 -8.28
CA PHE A 265 -8.19 9.63 -8.12
C PHE A 265 -8.33 8.14 -7.88
N ASN A 266 -9.15 7.77 -6.91
CA ASN A 266 -9.77 6.46 -6.74
C ASN A 266 -11.26 6.63 -6.53
N SER A 267 -12.08 5.82 -7.22
CA SER A 267 -13.51 5.70 -6.97
C SER A 267 -13.76 5.05 -5.61
N SER A 268 -14.96 5.25 -5.03
CA SER A 268 -15.30 4.73 -3.71
C SER A 268 -15.38 3.20 -3.66
N ASP A 269 -15.59 2.57 -4.81
CA ASP A 269 -15.63 1.11 -5.00
C ASP A 269 -14.29 0.55 -5.51
N TRP A 270 -13.26 1.37 -5.64
CA TRP A 270 -11.90 1.00 -6.08
C TRP A 270 -11.81 0.41 -7.50
N SER A 271 -12.85 0.58 -8.32
CA SER A 271 -12.89 0.07 -9.69
C SER A 271 -12.23 1.01 -10.71
N VAL A 272 -12.11 2.30 -10.38
CA VAL A 272 -11.53 3.35 -11.24
C VAL A 272 -10.41 4.07 -10.50
N GLN A 273 -9.22 4.11 -11.10
CA GLN A 273 -8.02 4.76 -10.57
C GLN A 273 -7.31 5.62 -11.63
N TYR A 274 -6.72 6.74 -11.21
CA TYR A 274 -5.72 7.49 -11.99
C TYR A 274 -4.56 8.01 -11.12
N SER A 275 -3.33 7.60 -11.48
CA SER A 275 -2.04 8.10 -10.98
C SER A 275 -2.02 8.43 -9.47
N VAL A 276 -2.40 7.46 -8.63
CA VAL A 276 -2.48 7.64 -7.18
C VAL A 276 -1.12 7.45 -6.52
N GLY A 277 -0.75 8.39 -5.63
CA GLY A 277 0.49 8.37 -4.87
C GLY A 277 1.42 9.55 -5.21
N ASP A 278 2.49 9.72 -4.42
CA ASP A 278 3.47 10.81 -4.59
C ASP A 278 4.45 10.61 -5.76
N ASN A 279 4.11 9.72 -6.68
CA ASN A 279 4.86 9.49 -7.90
C ASN A 279 3.91 9.67 -9.07
N TYR A 280 4.14 10.70 -9.89
CA TYR A 280 3.37 10.90 -11.11
C TYR A 280 3.59 9.71 -12.06
N ASN A 281 2.52 9.03 -12.40
CA ASN A 281 2.52 7.91 -13.33
C ASN A 281 1.20 7.91 -14.13
N PRO A 282 1.17 8.56 -15.30
CA PRO A 282 -0.03 8.67 -16.12
C PRO A 282 -0.40 7.33 -16.80
N GLU A 283 0.44 6.30 -16.69
CA GLU A 283 0.14 4.93 -17.13
C GLU A 283 -0.52 4.08 -16.04
N SER A 284 -0.50 4.54 -14.78
CA SER A 284 -1.24 3.92 -13.68
C SER A 284 -2.70 4.39 -13.72
N LEU A 285 -3.44 3.94 -14.73
CA LEU A 285 -4.84 4.31 -14.96
C LEU A 285 -5.73 3.13 -15.32
N SER A 286 -7.01 3.28 -14.98
CA SER A 286 -8.06 2.41 -15.50
C SER A 286 -8.32 2.67 -16.98
N ALA A 287 -8.62 1.59 -17.71
CA ALA A 287 -8.86 1.66 -19.14
C ALA A 287 -10.03 2.62 -19.46
N GLY A 288 -9.81 3.54 -20.39
CA GLY A 288 -10.82 4.49 -20.87
C GLY A 288 -10.79 5.87 -20.22
N ILE A 289 -9.98 6.08 -19.18
CA ILE A 289 -9.76 7.43 -18.61
C ILE A 289 -9.02 8.30 -19.63
N VAL A 290 -9.46 9.54 -19.78
CA VAL A 290 -8.71 10.59 -20.49
C VAL A 290 -8.33 11.68 -19.48
N ALA A 291 -7.04 11.87 -19.26
CA ALA A 291 -6.51 12.87 -18.34
C ALA A 291 -6.00 14.11 -19.08
N THR A 292 -6.19 15.27 -18.47
CA THR A 292 -5.55 16.54 -18.81
C THR A 292 -4.63 16.93 -17.66
N ASP A 293 -3.36 16.56 -17.80
CA ASP A 293 -2.29 16.97 -16.88
C ASP A 293 -1.53 18.17 -17.47
N VAL A 294 -0.99 19.01 -16.61
CA VAL A 294 -0.41 20.29 -17.04
C VAL A 294 0.95 20.54 -16.41
N GLU A 295 1.93 20.87 -17.26
CA GLU A 295 3.23 21.35 -16.79
C GLU A 295 3.08 22.72 -16.12
N VAL A 296 3.59 22.82 -14.90
CA VAL A 296 3.64 24.05 -14.12
C VAL A 296 5.01 24.69 -14.32
N THR A 297 5.04 25.81 -15.04
CA THR A 297 6.29 26.52 -15.37
C THR A 297 6.61 27.67 -14.42
N GLY A 298 5.75 27.93 -13.43
CA GLY A 298 5.91 29.03 -12.47
C GLY A 298 4.58 29.55 -11.93
N GLU A 299 4.55 30.81 -11.51
CA GLU A 299 3.33 31.46 -11.05
C GLU A 299 2.31 31.59 -12.19
N GLY A 300 1.06 31.19 -11.94
CA GLY A 300 0.03 31.19 -12.97
C GLY A 300 -1.26 30.50 -12.55
N THR A 301 -2.22 30.44 -13.48
CA THR A 301 -3.48 29.71 -13.34
C THR A 301 -3.42 28.49 -14.24
N TYR A 302 -3.73 27.33 -13.69
CA TYR A 302 -3.67 26.04 -14.36
C TYR A 302 -4.98 25.27 -14.14
N THR A 303 -5.30 24.39 -15.08
CA THR A 303 -6.48 23.51 -14.98
C THR A 303 -6.06 22.10 -15.32
N VAL A 304 -6.38 21.17 -14.44
CA VAL A 304 -6.21 19.72 -14.65
C VAL A 304 -7.58 19.06 -14.66
N ALA A 305 -7.74 17.96 -15.40
CA ALA A 305 -9.03 17.29 -15.52
C ALA A 305 -8.93 15.78 -15.76
N LEU A 306 -9.97 15.06 -15.37
CA LEU A 306 -10.21 13.65 -15.66
C LEU A 306 -11.58 13.50 -16.33
N ASP A 307 -11.62 12.76 -17.43
CA ASP A 307 -12.82 12.31 -18.12
C ASP A 307 -12.94 10.80 -17.96
N PHE A 308 -14.03 10.37 -17.32
CA PHE A 308 -14.35 8.99 -17.01
C PHE A 308 -15.37 8.38 -17.99
N THR A 309 -15.87 9.14 -18.97
CA THR A 309 -16.93 8.65 -19.88
C THR A 309 -16.52 7.45 -20.73
N GLY A 310 -15.21 7.22 -20.89
CA GLY A 310 -14.64 6.06 -21.58
C GLY A 310 -14.46 4.82 -20.70
N VAL A 311 -14.59 4.90 -19.38
CA VAL A 311 -14.44 3.74 -18.49
C VAL A 311 -15.65 2.80 -18.58
N SER A 312 -15.50 1.57 -18.12
CA SER A 312 -16.63 0.64 -18.02
C SER A 312 -17.72 1.22 -17.12
N GLY A 313 -18.92 1.43 -17.67
CA GLY A 313 -20.04 2.08 -16.97
C GLY A 313 -20.19 3.58 -17.27
N GLY A 314 -19.18 4.21 -17.87
CA GLY A 314 -19.21 5.61 -18.31
C GLY A 314 -19.03 6.65 -17.18
N HIS A 315 -18.70 6.22 -15.97
CA HIS A 315 -18.47 7.08 -14.82
C HIS A 315 -17.61 6.38 -13.76
N ALA A 316 -17.01 7.15 -12.86
CA ALA A 316 -16.54 6.67 -11.57
C ALA A 316 -17.64 6.76 -10.51
N LEU A 317 -17.73 5.78 -9.61
CA LEU A 317 -18.63 5.85 -8.46
C LEU A 317 -17.99 6.65 -7.34
N SER A 318 -18.47 7.88 -7.13
CA SER A 318 -18.00 8.82 -6.10
C SER A 318 -16.47 8.89 -6.02
N THR A 319 -15.91 9.11 -4.84
CA THR A 319 -14.46 9.08 -4.59
C THR A 319 -14.14 8.37 -3.27
N GLY A 320 -13.18 7.45 -3.31
CA GLY A 320 -12.53 6.86 -2.13
C GLY A 320 -11.27 7.63 -1.75
N PHE A 321 -10.60 8.25 -2.74
CA PHE A 321 -9.49 9.18 -2.54
C PHE A 321 -9.37 10.11 -3.74
N SER A 322 -9.08 11.39 -3.50
CA SER A 322 -8.66 12.29 -4.56
C SER A 322 -7.80 13.44 -4.04
N ALA A 323 -6.81 13.85 -4.81
CA ALA A 323 -5.95 14.98 -4.51
C ALA A 323 -5.49 15.69 -5.79
N LEU A 324 -5.36 17.01 -5.74
CA LEU A 324 -4.55 17.74 -6.72
C LEU A 324 -3.08 17.62 -6.29
N ALA A 325 -2.20 17.23 -7.20
CA ALA A 325 -0.77 17.14 -6.94
C ALA A 325 0.06 17.82 -8.03
N ILE A 326 1.27 18.23 -7.65
CA ILE A 326 2.28 18.81 -8.53
C ILE A 326 3.61 18.10 -8.23
N ALA A 327 4.05 17.26 -9.16
CA ALA A 327 5.29 16.51 -9.06
C ALA A 327 6.44 17.48 -9.12
N ASN A 328 7.51 17.22 -8.35
CA ASN A 328 8.66 18.11 -8.21
C ASN A 328 8.29 19.54 -7.75
N GLY A 329 7.05 19.78 -7.29
CA GLY A 329 6.55 21.11 -6.92
C GLY A 329 7.36 21.74 -5.78
N GLU A 330 7.66 20.98 -4.72
CA GLU A 330 8.48 21.50 -3.62
C GLU A 330 9.94 21.71 -4.00
N LYS A 331 10.47 20.90 -4.93
CA LYS A 331 11.85 21.02 -5.40
C LYS A 331 12.05 22.22 -6.32
N LEU A 332 11.17 22.40 -7.30
CA LEU A 332 11.28 23.43 -8.34
C LEU A 332 10.68 24.77 -7.91
N PHE A 333 9.66 24.74 -7.04
CA PHE A 333 8.94 25.92 -6.56
C PHE A 333 8.75 25.89 -5.03
N PRO A 334 9.86 25.88 -4.26
CA PRO A 334 9.79 25.75 -2.81
C PRO A 334 8.97 26.88 -2.17
N GLY A 335 8.03 26.52 -1.30
CA GLY A 335 7.18 27.46 -0.57
C GLY A 335 6.07 28.10 -1.41
N TYR A 336 5.77 27.56 -2.60
CA TYR A 336 4.58 27.97 -3.36
C TYR A 336 3.30 27.41 -2.74
N TYR A 337 2.18 28.03 -3.10
CA TYR A 337 0.84 27.73 -2.61
C TYR A 337 -0.06 27.39 -3.77
N VAL A 338 -0.99 26.46 -3.54
CA VAL A 338 -2.08 26.14 -4.44
C VAL A 338 -3.36 26.78 -3.91
N GLU A 339 -3.96 27.66 -4.70
CA GLU A 339 -5.25 28.29 -4.40
C GLU A 339 -6.31 27.80 -5.38
N ILE A 340 -7.17 26.88 -4.94
CA ILE A 340 -8.28 26.37 -5.76
C ILE A 340 -9.21 27.52 -6.12
N GLN A 341 -9.42 27.72 -7.42
CA GLN A 341 -10.34 28.73 -7.97
C GLN A 341 -11.71 28.11 -8.26
N GLU A 342 -11.73 26.90 -8.83
CA GLU A 342 -12.94 26.21 -9.24
C GLU A 342 -12.71 24.71 -9.25
N ILE A 343 -13.73 23.96 -8.82
CA ILE A 343 -13.84 22.53 -9.08
C ILE A 343 -15.12 22.32 -9.88
N LEU A 344 -15.03 21.61 -11.01
CA LEU A 344 -16.17 21.18 -11.79
C LEU A 344 -16.35 19.67 -11.64
N VAL A 345 -17.57 19.25 -11.34
CA VAL A 345 -18.01 17.84 -11.37
C VAL A 345 -19.09 17.73 -12.43
N ASN A 346 -18.90 16.86 -13.42
CA ASN A 346 -19.82 16.71 -14.56
C ASN A 346 -20.08 18.06 -15.28
N GLY A 347 -19.03 18.88 -15.39
CA GLY A 347 -19.08 20.21 -15.99
C GLY A 347 -19.83 21.28 -15.18
N GLN A 348 -20.28 20.98 -13.95
CA GLN A 348 -20.97 21.93 -13.08
C GLN A 348 -20.09 22.37 -11.90
N PRO A 349 -20.11 23.66 -11.50
CA PRO A 349 -19.39 24.12 -10.32
C PRO A 349 -19.79 23.36 -9.06
N TYR A 350 -18.78 22.88 -8.32
CA TYR A 350 -18.95 22.16 -7.07
C TYR A 350 -18.65 23.05 -5.86
N GLU A 351 -19.53 23.03 -4.86
CA GLU A 351 -19.35 23.78 -3.62
C GLU A 351 -18.51 22.99 -2.61
N ILE A 352 -17.23 23.37 -2.47
CA ILE A 352 -16.26 22.69 -1.59
C ILE A 352 -16.60 22.80 -0.09
N LYS A 353 -16.33 21.72 0.65
CA LYS A 353 -16.54 21.63 2.10
C LYS A 353 -15.26 21.97 2.88
N GLY A 354 -15.18 23.20 3.37
CA GLY A 354 -14.04 23.70 4.16
C GLY A 354 -12.97 24.40 3.33
N GLN A 355 -11.90 24.84 4.00
CA GLN A 355 -10.80 25.55 3.37
C GLN A 355 -9.76 24.56 2.81
N PRO A 356 -9.38 24.66 1.51
CA PRO A 356 -8.26 23.91 0.95
C PRO A 356 -6.93 24.30 1.60
N TYR A 357 -6.00 23.35 1.69
CA TYR A 357 -4.65 23.60 2.17
C TYR A 357 -3.61 22.95 1.27
N THR A 358 -2.46 23.60 1.11
CA THR A 358 -1.29 23.03 0.43
C THR A 358 -0.46 22.26 1.44
N CYS A 359 0.01 21.07 1.10
CA CYS A 359 0.93 20.27 1.91
C CYS A 359 1.93 19.51 1.03
N SER A 360 2.87 18.82 1.67
CA SER A 360 3.74 17.83 1.04
C SER A 360 4.12 16.80 2.09
N ASP A 361 3.98 15.53 1.76
CA ASP A 361 4.25 14.42 2.68
C ASP A 361 5.69 13.90 2.52
N ASP A 362 6.25 14.02 1.31
CA ASP A 362 7.58 13.52 0.93
C ASP A 362 8.62 14.65 0.73
N GLY A 363 8.20 15.92 0.84
CA GLY A 363 9.04 17.09 0.58
C GLY A 363 9.39 17.30 -0.90
N ASN A 364 8.68 16.63 -1.81
CA ASN A 364 8.89 16.70 -3.25
C ASN A 364 7.59 17.05 -4.00
N VAL A 365 6.50 16.32 -3.74
CA VAL A 365 5.20 16.58 -4.36
C VAL A 365 4.44 17.63 -3.54
N THR A 366 4.00 18.69 -4.21
CA THR A 366 3.04 19.64 -3.61
C THR A 366 1.64 19.06 -3.79
N ARG A 367 0.82 19.04 -2.72
CA ARG A 367 -0.51 18.39 -2.70
C ARG A 367 -1.59 19.29 -2.11
N VAL A 368 -2.82 19.13 -2.61
CA VAL A 368 -4.07 19.56 -1.97
C VAL A 368 -5.05 18.39 -1.98
N ASN A 369 -5.45 17.90 -0.81
CA ASN A 369 -6.45 16.83 -0.73
C ASN A 369 -7.82 17.35 -1.17
N LEU A 370 -8.44 16.67 -2.14
CA LEU A 370 -9.82 16.91 -2.56
C LEU A 370 -10.76 16.02 -1.74
N TYR A 371 -10.36 14.77 -1.51
CA TYR A 371 -11.00 13.86 -0.57
C TYR A 371 -9.97 12.86 -0.01
N ASN A 372 -9.79 12.85 1.31
CA ASN A 372 -8.97 11.88 2.01
C ASN A 372 -9.66 11.50 3.33
N ALA A 373 -10.19 10.28 3.38
CA ALA A 373 -10.90 9.76 4.56
C ALA A 373 -9.95 9.45 5.72
N TRP A 374 -8.68 9.16 5.45
CA TRP A 374 -7.69 8.76 6.47
C TRP A 374 -7.15 9.94 7.27
N ILE A 375 -7.23 11.16 6.73
CA ILE A 375 -6.86 12.36 7.48
C ILE A 375 -8.08 12.83 8.29
N THR A 376 -8.05 12.59 9.59
CA THR A 376 -9.08 13.05 10.55
C THR A 376 -8.76 14.43 11.13
N GLN A 377 -7.50 14.84 11.10
CA GLN A 377 -7.05 16.17 11.51
C GLN A 377 -5.89 16.64 10.63
N VAL A 378 -6.02 17.85 10.07
CA VAL A 378 -4.94 18.48 9.30
C VAL A 378 -3.80 18.86 10.26
N SER A 379 -2.62 18.26 10.07
CA SER A 379 -1.45 18.46 10.95
C SER A 379 -0.25 19.07 10.22
N GLY A 380 0.92 19.08 10.87
CA GLY A 380 2.07 19.93 10.52
C GLY A 380 2.54 19.79 9.07
N GLY A 381 2.80 20.93 8.42
CA GLY A 381 3.20 21.03 7.01
C GLY A 381 2.12 21.62 6.09
N ALA A 382 0.86 21.60 6.54
CA ALA A 382 -0.23 22.30 5.86
C ALA A 382 -0.03 23.82 5.89
N ARG A 383 -0.26 24.47 4.75
CA ARG A 383 -0.14 25.91 4.57
C ARG A 383 -1.27 26.46 3.71
N VAL A 384 -1.74 27.65 4.08
CA VAL A 384 -2.71 28.44 3.31
C VAL A 384 -2.14 29.82 3.10
N ARG A 385 -2.38 30.40 1.93
CA ARG A 385 -1.88 31.75 1.61
C ARG A 385 -2.71 32.82 2.32
N GLN A 386 -4.03 32.61 2.35
CA GLN A 386 -5.00 33.46 3.03
C GLN A 386 -6.00 32.58 3.78
N ASP A 387 -6.25 32.90 5.04
CA ASP A 387 -7.33 32.30 5.84
C ASP A 387 -8.69 32.85 5.39
N ASP A 388 -9.63 31.97 5.03
CA ASP A 388 -10.98 32.34 4.60
C ASP A 388 -12.04 32.16 5.72
N GLY A 389 -11.60 31.76 6.91
CA GLY A 389 -12.42 31.58 8.10
C GLY A 389 -13.09 30.20 8.21
N ARG A 390 -12.92 29.31 7.23
CA ARG A 390 -13.37 27.91 7.33
C ARG A 390 -12.24 27.03 7.89
N GLU A 391 -12.63 25.89 8.47
CA GLU A 391 -11.65 24.89 8.92
C GLU A 391 -10.91 24.27 7.72
N LEU A 392 -9.61 24.02 7.88
CA LEU A 392 -8.82 23.30 6.88
C LEU A 392 -9.38 21.89 6.72
N SER A 393 -9.73 21.52 5.49
CA SER A 393 -10.44 20.27 5.25
C SER A 393 -9.66 19.38 4.27
N PRO A 394 -9.39 18.11 4.63
CA PRO A 394 -8.91 17.09 3.69
C PRO A 394 -10.04 16.50 2.83
N ARG A 395 -11.29 16.91 3.06
CA ARG A 395 -12.50 16.38 2.44
C ARG A 395 -13.30 17.54 1.84
N LEU A 396 -12.75 18.14 0.80
CA LEU A 396 -13.39 19.23 0.05
C LEU A 396 -14.57 18.72 -0.77
N LEU A 397 -14.46 17.51 -1.31
CA LEU A 397 -15.56 16.76 -1.92
C LEU A 397 -16.28 15.94 -0.85
N ASP A 398 -17.59 15.81 -0.99
CA ASP A 398 -18.43 14.96 -0.14
C ASP A 398 -18.71 13.62 -0.83
N ALA A 399 -17.99 12.57 -0.43
CA ALA A 399 -18.10 11.25 -1.01
C ALA A 399 -19.50 10.61 -0.83
N ASP A 400 -20.28 11.03 0.16
CA ASP A 400 -21.62 10.49 0.38
C ASP A 400 -22.65 11.04 -0.61
N THR A 401 -22.35 12.20 -1.22
CA THR A 401 -23.29 12.91 -2.11
C THR A 401 -22.78 13.12 -3.54
N LEU A 402 -21.50 12.83 -3.82
CA LEU A 402 -20.88 13.06 -5.14
C LEU A 402 -21.52 12.24 -6.26
N GLY A 403 -21.98 11.02 -5.96
CA GLY A 403 -22.71 10.16 -6.92
C GLY A 403 -21.85 9.70 -8.09
N GLU A 404 -22.44 9.63 -9.29
CA GLU A 404 -21.74 9.25 -10.53
C GLU A 404 -20.92 10.44 -11.06
N VAL A 405 -19.61 10.22 -11.24
CA VAL A 405 -18.66 11.22 -11.74
C VAL A 405 -18.22 10.84 -13.16
N GLU A 406 -18.77 11.53 -14.15
CA GLU A 406 -18.38 11.42 -15.57
C GLU A 406 -17.13 12.27 -15.86
N SER A 407 -16.95 13.38 -15.14
CA SER A 407 -15.75 14.23 -15.26
C SER A 407 -15.46 15.00 -13.98
N LEU A 408 -14.17 15.27 -13.73
CA LEU A 408 -13.67 16.08 -12.63
C LEU A 408 -12.61 17.04 -13.15
N SER A 409 -12.74 18.34 -12.89
CA SER A 409 -11.75 19.36 -13.27
C SER A 409 -11.44 20.28 -12.10
N VAL A 410 -10.17 20.65 -11.94
CA VAL A 410 -9.71 21.58 -10.90
C VAL A 410 -8.91 22.69 -11.55
N THR A 411 -9.41 23.92 -11.41
CA THR A 411 -8.67 25.14 -11.77
C THR A 411 -8.06 25.74 -10.51
N PHE A 412 -6.77 26.03 -10.53
CA PHE A 412 -6.04 26.55 -9.38
C PHE A 412 -5.02 27.62 -9.80
N ASN A 413 -4.76 28.55 -8.89
CA ASN A 413 -3.60 29.42 -9.00
C ASN A 413 -2.44 28.77 -8.27
N TYR A 414 -1.28 28.72 -8.90
CA TYR A 414 -0.02 28.37 -8.26
C TYR A 414 0.78 29.65 -8.06
N VAL A 415 1.07 30.00 -6.81
CA VAL A 415 1.52 31.34 -6.45
C VAL A 415 2.64 31.29 -5.43
N LYS A 416 3.53 32.28 -5.49
CA LYS A 416 4.60 32.39 -4.50
C LYS A 416 4.04 32.74 -3.12
N GLY A 417 4.66 32.17 -2.09
CA GLY A 417 4.37 32.50 -0.70
C GLY A 417 4.51 33.99 -0.37
N PRO A 418 3.78 34.46 0.66
CA PRO A 418 3.81 35.85 1.11
C PRO A 418 5.15 36.32 1.68
#